data_AF-A0AAP7QPJ4-F1
#
_entry.id   AF-A0AAP7QPJ4-F1
#
_cell.length_a   1.000
_cell.length_b   1.000
_cell.length_c   1.000
_cell.angle_alpha   90.00
_cell.angle_beta   90.00
_cell.angle_gamma   90.00
#
_symmetry.space_group_name_H-M   'P 1'
#
loop_
_entity.id
_entity.type
_entity.pdbx_description
1 polymer ?
#
loop_
_entity_poly.entity_id
_entity_poly.type
_entity_poly.pdbx_seq_one_letter_code
_entity_poly.pdbx_strand_id
1 'polypeptide(L)'
;MALITDDFIEVELKPRTYQEDGNDPFVLSIFELSESKKVIVRDFSAVLLKSEYEKLVSEIEDLMNNKLKNLYFETIEPLFILRMNKVIEKYVIEIEVFINDEIQSEQYEIKLDEEHVKCFLKDLKYDIENIKKPPKLP
;
A
#
# COMPACT_ATOMS: atom_id res chain seq x y z
N MET A 1 -8.57 7.54 1.15
CA MET A 1 -7.61 6.95 2.09
C MET A 1 -7.83 5.47 1.96
N ALA A 2 -6.86 4.73 1.45
CA ALA A 2 -6.95 3.29 1.31
C ALA A 2 -6.55 2.62 2.61
N LEU A 3 -7.47 1.86 3.19
CA LEU A 3 -7.30 1.16 4.45
C LEU A 3 -7.58 -0.33 4.25
N ILE A 4 -6.71 -1.18 4.77
CA ILE A 4 -6.91 -2.62 4.82
C ILE A 4 -6.59 -3.10 6.23
N THR A 5 -7.53 -3.82 6.85
CA THR A 5 -7.44 -4.18 8.26
C THR A 5 -8.06 -5.53 8.51
N ASP A 6 -7.52 -6.26 9.49
CA ASP A 6 -8.19 -7.36 10.16
C ASP A 6 -8.42 -7.04 11.65
N ASP A 7 -8.70 -8.06 12.46
CA ASP A 7 -8.98 -7.93 13.90
C ASP A 7 -7.79 -7.35 14.70
N PHE A 8 -6.57 -7.45 14.18
CA PHE A 8 -5.33 -7.12 14.91
C PHE A 8 -4.46 -6.13 14.15
N ILE A 9 -4.36 -6.22 12.84
CA ILE A 9 -3.45 -5.45 12.00
C ILE A 9 -4.23 -4.49 11.11
N GLU A 10 -3.81 -3.24 11.10
CA GLU A 10 -4.33 -2.17 10.24
C GLU A 10 -3.19 -1.61 9.38
N VAL A 11 -3.46 -1.49 8.08
CA VAL A 11 -2.53 -0.93 7.09
C VAL A 11 -3.20 0.19 6.34
N GLU A 12 -2.56 1.34 6.37
CA GLU A 12 -3.03 2.56 5.74
C GLU A 12 -2.06 3.00 4.64
N LEU A 13 -2.60 3.33 3.47
CA LEU A 13 -1.91 4.00 2.38
C LEU A 13 -2.61 5.33 2.07
N LYS A 14 -1.94 6.46 2.32
CA LYS A 14 -2.45 7.80 2.00
C LYS A 14 -1.56 8.54 1.00
N PRO A 15 -1.97 8.68 -0.26
CA PRO A 15 -1.21 9.46 -1.24
C PRO A 15 -1.25 10.98 -0.97
N ARG A 16 -0.10 11.65 -1.11
CA ARG A 16 0.11 13.12 -1.02
C ARG A 16 1.03 13.56 -2.17
N THR A 17 0.60 14.46 -3.04
CA THR A 17 1.41 14.82 -4.23
C THR A 17 2.53 15.81 -3.93
N TYR A 18 3.71 15.57 -4.52
CA TYR A 18 4.73 16.58 -4.82
C TYR A 18 4.88 16.60 -6.34
N GLN A 19 4.43 17.67 -6.99
CA GLN A 19 4.50 17.81 -8.43
C GLN A 19 5.71 18.69 -8.77
N GLU A 20 6.81 18.10 -9.24
CA GLU A 20 7.83 18.81 -10.00
C GLU A 20 7.54 18.65 -11.50
N ASP A 21 7.67 19.72 -12.27
CA ASP A 21 7.34 19.74 -13.69
C ASP A 21 8.27 18.78 -14.47
N GLY A 22 7.67 17.83 -15.20
CA GLY A 22 8.32 17.14 -16.33
C GLY A 22 8.53 15.63 -16.26
N ASN A 23 8.13 14.93 -15.18
CA ASN A 23 8.26 13.46 -15.04
C ASN A 23 7.04 12.80 -14.34
N ASP A 24 7.08 11.48 -14.18
CA ASP A 24 6.10 10.69 -13.40
C ASP A 24 5.95 11.29 -11.99
N PRO A 25 4.78 11.87 -11.64
CA PRO A 25 4.64 12.62 -10.41
C PRO A 25 4.74 11.71 -9.18
N PHE A 26 5.47 12.19 -8.17
CA PHE A 26 5.56 11.52 -6.90
C PHE A 26 4.23 11.59 -6.13
N VAL A 27 3.78 10.43 -5.73
CA VAL A 27 2.66 10.20 -4.83
C VAL A 27 3.26 9.78 -3.48
N LEU A 28 3.46 10.76 -2.61
CA LEU A 28 3.99 10.57 -1.26
C LEU A 28 2.94 9.80 -0.44
N SER A 29 3.13 8.50 -0.31
CA SER A 29 2.17 7.64 0.37
C SER A 29 2.59 7.53 1.83
N ILE A 30 1.72 7.89 2.77
CA ILE A 30 1.95 7.52 4.16
C ILE A 30 1.63 6.04 4.25
N PHE A 31 2.62 5.25 4.62
CA PHE A 31 2.43 3.86 5.02
C PHE A 31 2.37 3.83 6.54
N GLU A 32 1.25 3.34 7.09
CA GLU A 32 1.09 3.13 8.52
C GLU A 32 0.67 1.70 8.78
N LEU A 33 1.44 1.01 9.62
CA LEU A 33 1.12 -0.30 10.15
C LEU A 33 0.84 -0.15 11.64
N SER A 34 -0.35 -0.57 12.05
CA SER A 34 -0.76 -0.59 13.45
C SER A 34 -1.17 -1.99 13.87
N GLU A 35 -0.78 -2.40 15.08
CA GLU A 35 -1.28 -3.61 15.73
C GLU A 35 -2.07 -3.22 16.97
N SER A 36 -3.30 -3.73 17.10
CA SER A 36 -4.18 -3.43 18.24
C SER A 36 -4.34 -1.92 18.49
N LYS A 37 -4.44 -1.13 17.41
CA LYS A 37 -4.52 0.36 17.40
C LYS A 37 -3.28 1.08 17.92
N LYS A 38 -2.18 0.37 18.12
CA LYS A 38 -0.87 0.94 18.42
C LYS A 38 -0.05 0.96 17.13
N VAL A 39 0.38 2.15 16.73
CA VAL A 39 1.28 2.33 15.58
C VAL A 39 2.59 1.59 15.86
N ILE A 40 2.92 0.66 14.97
CA ILE A 40 4.19 -0.08 14.98
C ILE A 40 5.17 0.63 14.06
N VAL A 41 4.74 0.88 12.83
CA VAL A 41 5.53 1.52 11.78
C VAL A 41 4.71 2.65 11.21
N ARG A 42 5.33 3.82 11.11
CA ARG A 42 4.77 4.93 10.35
C ARG A 42 5.88 5.49 9.49
N ASP A 43 5.68 5.38 8.19
CA ASP A 43 6.60 5.86 7.21
C ASP A 43 5.97 6.97 6.37
N PHE A 44 6.67 8.10 6.32
CA PHE A 44 6.32 9.28 5.54
C PHE A 44 7.16 9.41 4.25
N SER A 45 8.11 8.48 4.02
CA SER A 45 9.00 8.41 2.87
C SER A 45 8.73 7.23 1.94
N ALA A 46 7.66 6.45 2.15
CA ALA A 46 7.12 5.51 1.16
C ALA A 46 6.61 6.30 -0.07
N VAL A 47 7.56 6.75 -0.87
CA VAL A 47 7.34 7.50 -2.09
C VAL A 47 7.02 6.49 -3.16
N LEU A 48 5.78 6.53 -3.65
CA LEU A 48 5.39 5.81 -4.85
C LEU A 48 5.31 6.78 -6.00
N LEU A 49 5.86 6.39 -7.13
CA LEU A 49 5.51 7.02 -8.38
C LEU A 49 4.03 6.75 -8.68
N LYS A 50 3.40 7.66 -9.42
CA LYS A 50 2.02 7.44 -9.85
C LYS A 50 1.90 6.15 -10.67
N SER A 51 2.87 5.84 -11.52
CA SER A 51 2.87 4.58 -12.28
C SER A 51 2.96 3.33 -11.39
N GLU A 52 3.71 3.38 -10.28
CA GLU A 52 3.80 2.27 -9.31
C GLU A 52 2.48 2.07 -8.58
N TYR A 53 1.80 3.16 -8.25
CA TYR A 53 0.47 3.10 -7.66
C TYR A 53 -0.58 2.55 -8.64
N GLU A 54 -0.59 3.03 -9.89
CA GLU A 54 -1.46 2.51 -10.95
C GLU A 54 -1.22 1.01 -11.19
N LYS A 55 0.06 0.61 -11.18
CA LYS A 55 0.45 -0.80 -11.27
C LYS A 55 -0.07 -1.62 -10.11
N LEU A 56 0.06 -1.15 -8.86
CA LEU A 56 -0.49 -1.81 -7.67
C LEU A 56 -2.00 -2.04 -7.82
N VAL A 57 -2.75 -1.01 -8.21
CA VAL A 57 -4.20 -1.10 -8.46
C VAL A 57 -4.51 -2.17 -9.52
N SER A 58 -3.81 -2.14 -10.65
CA SER A 58 -4.01 -3.10 -11.74
C SER A 58 -3.67 -4.53 -11.33
N GLU A 59 -2.59 -4.74 -10.57
CA GLU A 59 -2.17 -6.07 -10.15
C GLU A 59 -3.12 -6.67 -9.12
N ILE A 60 -3.71 -5.86 -8.22
CA ILE A 60 -4.77 -6.31 -7.31
C ILE A 60 -6.00 -6.76 -8.12
N GLU A 61 -6.40 -5.99 -9.15
CA GLU A 61 -7.50 -6.40 -10.05
C GLU A 61 -7.21 -7.73 -10.75
N ASP A 62 -6.01 -7.89 -11.28
CA ASP A 62 -5.62 -9.12 -11.96
C ASP A 62 -5.55 -10.31 -10.99
N LEU A 63 -5.13 -10.09 -9.74
CA LEU A 63 -5.16 -11.11 -8.68
C LEU A 63 -6.60 -11.53 -8.37
N MET A 64 -7.52 -10.58 -8.21
CA MET A 64 -8.93 -10.85 -7.96
C MET A 64 -9.60 -11.63 -9.11
N ASN A 65 -9.21 -11.31 -10.35
CA ASN A 65 -9.71 -11.96 -11.56
C ASN A 65 -9.00 -13.30 -11.88
N ASN A 66 -8.11 -13.78 -10.99
CA ASN A 66 -7.28 -14.98 -11.16
C ASN A 66 -6.38 -14.95 -12.42
N LYS A 67 -6.03 -13.75 -12.90
CA LYS A 67 -5.06 -13.54 -14.00
C LYS A 67 -3.63 -13.45 -13.47
N LEU A 68 -3.48 -13.01 -12.23
CA LEU A 68 -2.23 -12.98 -11.48
C LEU A 68 -2.34 -13.98 -10.31
N LYS A 69 -1.24 -14.65 -9.96
CA LYS A 69 -1.21 -15.61 -8.83
C LYS A 69 -0.76 -14.95 -7.53
N ASN A 70 0.19 -14.04 -7.63
CA ASN A 70 0.79 -13.31 -6.55
C ASN A 70 1.14 -11.90 -7.01
N LEU A 71 0.98 -10.95 -6.10
CA LEU A 71 1.42 -9.58 -6.25
C LEU A 71 2.62 -9.37 -5.34
N TYR A 72 3.60 -8.64 -5.84
CA TYR A 72 4.78 -8.22 -5.08
C TYR A 72 4.97 -6.73 -5.29
N PHE A 73 5.13 -6.01 -4.20
CA PHE A 73 5.28 -4.58 -4.18
C PHE A 73 6.31 -4.19 -3.14
N GLU A 74 7.20 -3.26 -3.50
CA GLU A 74 8.33 -2.86 -2.69
C GLU A 74 8.53 -1.35 -2.78
N THR A 75 8.77 -0.69 -1.65
CA THR A 75 9.08 0.76 -1.59
C THR A 75 10.59 0.98 -1.49
N ILE A 76 11.04 2.16 -1.97
CA ILE A 76 12.47 2.49 -2.06
C ILE A 76 13.11 2.71 -0.68
N GLU A 77 12.51 3.49 0.24
CA GLU A 77 13.06 3.72 1.60
C GLU A 77 12.01 4.22 2.63
N PRO A 78 11.93 3.65 3.84
CA PRO A 78 12.34 2.31 4.24
C PRO A 78 11.75 1.21 3.34
N LEU A 79 12.50 0.13 3.23
CA LEU A 79 12.09 -1.06 2.49
C LEU A 79 10.86 -1.65 3.19
N PHE A 80 9.71 -1.50 2.54
CA PHE A 80 8.49 -2.24 2.87
C PHE A 80 8.20 -3.14 1.69
N ILE A 81 7.97 -4.41 1.98
CA ILE A 81 7.54 -5.38 0.99
C ILE A 81 6.12 -5.81 1.33
N LEU A 82 5.22 -5.62 0.37
CA LEU A 82 3.88 -6.21 0.38
C LEU A 82 3.83 -7.36 -0.62
N ARG A 83 3.43 -8.52 -0.12
CA ARG A 83 3.11 -9.67 -0.96
C ARG A 83 1.64 -9.99 -0.76
N MET A 84 0.91 -10.18 -1.85
CA MET A 84 -0.49 -10.56 -1.77
C MET A 84 -0.76 -11.77 -2.64
N ASN A 85 -1.44 -12.76 -2.08
CA ASN A 85 -1.79 -13.99 -2.78
C ASN A 85 -3.19 -14.45 -2.40
N LYS A 86 -3.84 -15.15 -3.33
CA LYS A 86 -5.14 -15.77 -3.11
C LYS A 86 -4.96 -17.24 -2.74
N VAL A 87 -5.44 -17.62 -1.56
CA VAL A 87 -5.43 -18.99 -1.04
C VAL A 87 -6.87 -19.45 -0.90
N ILE A 88 -7.31 -20.28 -1.85
CA ILE A 88 -8.69 -20.80 -1.93
C ILE A 88 -9.69 -19.62 -2.08
N GLU A 89 -10.37 -19.24 -1.00
CA GLU A 89 -11.40 -18.18 -0.94
C GLU A 89 -10.94 -16.98 -0.11
N LYS A 90 -9.69 -16.97 0.38
CA LYS A 90 -9.13 -15.86 1.16
C LYS A 90 -7.95 -15.24 0.45
N TYR A 91 -7.72 -13.97 0.74
CA TYR A 91 -6.51 -13.27 0.37
C TYR A 91 -5.61 -13.19 1.59
N VAL A 92 -4.32 -13.44 1.38
CA VAL A 92 -3.29 -13.29 2.38
C VAL A 92 -2.42 -12.13 1.93
N ILE A 93 -2.22 -11.15 2.81
CA ILE A 93 -1.29 -10.06 2.62
C ILE A 93 -0.17 -10.25 3.62
N GLU A 94 1.03 -10.53 3.12
CA GLU A 94 2.25 -10.59 3.89
C GLU A 94 2.96 -9.24 3.77
N ILE A 95 3.32 -8.68 4.91
CA ILE A 95 3.97 -7.38 5.03
C ILE A 95 5.29 -7.60 5.74
N GLU A 96 6.37 -7.17 5.11
CA GLU A 96 7.70 -7.22 5.68
C GLU A 96 8.25 -5.80 5.76
N VAL A 97 8.57 -5.36 6.98
CA VAL A 97 9.11 -4.03 7.24
C VAL A 97 10.53 -4.18 7.76
N PHE A 98 11.47 -3.47 7.14
CA PHE A 98 12.86 -3.43 7.57
C PHE A 98 13.07 -2.25 8.54
N ILE A 99 13.52 -2.56 9.77
CA ILE A 99 13.71 -1.59 10.85
C ILE A 99 15.21 -1.43 11.13
N ASN A 100 15.72 -0.19 11.11
CA ASN A 100 17.11 0.19 11.37
C ASN A 100 18.15 -0.48 10.42
N ASP A 101 18.54 0.23 9.36
CA ASP A 101 19.63 -0.12 8.43
C ASP A 101 19.55 -1.53 7.81
N GLU A 102 18.33 -2.05 7.59
CA GLU A 102 18.05 -3.32 6.89
C GLU A 102 18.54 -4.61 7.58
N ILE A 103 19.04 -4.55 8.82
CA ILE A 103 19.62 -5.72 9.52
C ILE A 103 18.53 -6.62 10.13
N GLN A 104 17.36 -6.07 10.45
CA GLN A 104 16.23 -6.79 11.03
C GLN A 104 14.93 -6.44 10.30
N SER A 105 14.17 -7.47 9.90
CA SER A 105 12.81 -7.31 9.37
C SER A 105 11.78 -7.86 10.36
N GLU A 106 10.65 -7.17 10.44
CA GLU A 106 9.45 -7.66 11.11
C GLU A 106 8.41 -8.06 10.05
N GLN A 107 7.74 -9.18 10.28
CA GLN A 107 6.77 -9.75 9.35
C GLN A 107 5.38 -9.77 9.96
N TYR A 108 4.42 -9.37 9.15
CA TYR A 108 3.00 -9.25 9.50
C TYR A 108 2.17 -9.94 8.45
N GLU A 109 1.06 -10.54 8.86
CA GLU A 109 0.15 -11.24 7.95
C GLU A 109 -1.28 -10.77 8.22
N ILE A 110 -1.99 -10.40 7.16
CA ILE A 110 -3.41 -10.04 7.20
C ILE A 110 -4.17 -11.04 6.33
N LYS A 111 -5.22 -11.64 6.90
CA LYS A 111 -6.09 -12.59 6.19
C LYS A 111 -7.45 -11.97 5.94
N LEU A 112 -7.83 -11.89 4.68
CA LEU A 112 -8.97 -11.12 4.23
C LEU A 112 -9.90 -11.95 3.36
N ASP A 113 -11.18 -11.60 3.38
CA ASP A 113 -12.13 -12.06 2.37
C ASP A 113 -12.12 -11.15 1.12
N GLU A 114 -12.88 -11.54 0.11
CA GLU A 114 -12.96 -10.80 -1.14
C GLU A 114 -13.57 -9.39 -0.98
N GLU A 115 -14.50 -9.21 -0.04
CA GLU A 115 -15.17 -7.91 0.16
C GLU A 115 -14.22 -6.87 0.75
N HIS A 116 -13.36 -7.25 1.70
CA HIS A 116 -12.32 -6.36 2.22
C HIS A 116 -11.35 -5.93 1.12
N VAL A 117 -10.95 -6.86 0.23
CA VAL A 117 -10.07 -6.54 -0.90
C VAL A 117 -10.76 -5.61 -1.91
N LYS A 118 -12.05 -5.82 -2.19
CA LYS A 118 -12.84 -4.90 -3.04
C LYS A 118 -12.91 -3.49 -2.46
N CYS A 119 -13.16 -3.38 -1.15
CA CYS A 119 -13.18 -2.10 -0.45
C CYS A 119 -11.84 -1.38 -0.57
N PHE A 120 -10.74 -2.09 -0.27
CA PHE A 120 -9.40 -1.53 -0.39
C PHE A 120 -9.07 -1.08 -1.82
N LEU A 121 -9.36 -1.91 -2.82
CA LEU A 121 -9.16 -1.56 -4.23
C LEU A 121 -9.97 -0.33 -4.64
N LYS A 122 -11.22 -0.23 -4.17
CA LYS A 122 -12.08 0.92 -4.43
C LYS A 122 -11.49 2.20 -3.84
N ASP A 123 -10.99 2.13 -2.62
CA ASP A 123 -10.36 3.28 -1.97
C ASP A 123 -9.06 3.67 -2.66
N LEU A 124 -8.26 2.69 -3.09
CA LEU A 124 -7.05 2.95 -3.88
C LEU A 124 -7.38 3.71 -5.17
N LYS A 125 -8.39 3.28 -5.91
CA LYS A 125 -8.87 3.93 -7.14
C LYS A 125 -9.43 5.33 -6.89
N TYR A 126 -10.20 5.50 -5.83
CA TYR A 126 -10.73 6.81 -5.46
C TYR A 126 -9.58 7.78 -5.15
N ASP A 127 -8.58 7.31 -4.43
CA ASP A 127 -7.46 8.12 -4.01
C ASP A 127 -6.62 8.62 -5.19
N ILE A 128 -6.36 7.79 -6.21
CA ILE A 128 -5.64 8.22 -7.41
C ILE A 128 -6.42 9.26 -8.24
N GLU A 129 -7.74 9.12 -8.35
CA GLU A 129 -8.59 10.07 -9.07
C GLU A 129 -8.72 11.42 -8.34
N ASN A 130 -8.62 11.41 -7.01
CA ASN A 130 -8.87 12.57 -6.15
C ASN A 130 -7.61 13.13 -5.48
N ILE A 131 -6.43 12.79 -6.02
CA ILE A 131 -5.15 13.34 -5.55
C ILE A 131 -5.21 14.87 -5.61
N LYS A 132 -5.22 15.50 -4.44
CA LYS A 132 -5.20 16.98 -4.32
C LYS A 132 -3.81 17.48 -4.64
N LYS A 133 -3.71 18.42 -5.59
CA LYS A 133 -2.47 19.16 -5.85
C LYS A 133 -1.95 19.76 -4.53
N PRO A 134 -0.63 19.71 -4.26
CA PRO A 134 -0.09 20.33 -3.07
C PRO A 134 -0.47 21.81 -3.05
N PRO A 135 -0.70 22.40 -1.86
CA PRO A 135 -0.83 23.84 -1.76
C PRO A 135 0.41 24.46 -2.40
N LYS A 136 0.21 25.42 -3.31
CA LYS A 136 1.34 26.21 -3.82
C LYS A 136 2.05 26.80 -2.60
N LEU A 137 3.34 26.54 -2.48
CA LEU A 137 4.17 27.24 -1.49
C LEU A 137 4.04 28.75 -1.77
N PRO A 138 3.87 29.60 -0.73
CA PRO A 138 3.79 31.05 -0.87
C PRO A 138 4.99 31.66 -1.60
#